data_AF-A0A523NIW9-F1
#
_entry.id   AF-A0A523NIW9-F1
#
_cell.length_a   1.000
_cell.length_b   1.000
_cell.length_c   1.000
_cell.angle_alpha   90.00
_cell.angle_beta   90.00
_cell.angle_gamma   90.00
#
_symmetry.space_group_name_H-M   'P 1'
#
loop_
_entity.id
_entity.type
_entity.pdbx_description
1 polymer ?
#
loop_
_entity_poly.entity_id
_entity_poly.type
_entity_poly.pdbx_seq_one_letter_code
_entity_poly.pdbx_strand_id
1 'polypeptide(L)' 'MEFSPSMFVMMFLAFGFISYFMGMMIHSAWMYEDHPKMKRNSRGAWILCMVAGTGVTGWLFAYGYYVNF' A
#
# COMPACT_ATOMS: atom_id res chain seq x y z
N MET A 1 -7.42 -14.02 -22.78
CA MET A 1 -6.83 -12.66 -22.78
C MET A 1 -5.33 -12.83 -22.88
N GLU A 2 -4.71 -12.44 -23.99
CA GLU A 2 -3.24 -12.43 -24.09
C GLU A 2 -2.73 -11.17 -23.39
N PHE A 3 -2.11 -11.32 -22.22
CA PHE A 3 -1.49 -10.20 -21.53
C PHE A 3 -0.19 -9.82 -22.24
N SER A 4 -0.13 -8.58 -22.74
CA SER A 4 1.12 -8.04 -23.27
C SER A 4 2.11 -7.79 -22.12
N PRO A 5 3.43 -7.98 -22.34
CA PRO A 5 4.46 -7.65 -21.34
C PRO A 5 4.33 -6.23 -20.75
N SER A 6 3.86 -5.26 -21.56
CA SER A 6 3.63 -3.89 -21.09
C SER A 6 2.51 -3.78 -20.05
N MET A 7 1.50 -4.65 -20.10
CA MET A 7 0.39 -4.67 -19.14
C MET A 7 0.87 -5.10 -17.75
N PHE A 8 1.78 -6.07 -17.68
CA PHE A 8 2.39 -6.49 -16.42
C PHE A 8 3.24 -5.38 -15.79
N VAL A 9 3.98 -4.63 -16.61
CA VAL A 9 4.74 -3.46 -16.15
C VAL A 9 3.80 -2.39 -15.58
N MET A 10 2.72 -2.08 -16.29
CA MET A 10 1.74 -1.10 -15.84
C MET A 10 1.01 -1.54 -14.56
N MET A 11 0.66 -2.83 -14.44
CA MET A 11 0.08 -3.38 -13.21
C MET A 11 1.05 -3.26 -12.03
N PHE A 12 2.32 -3.58 -12.23
CA PHE A 12 3.32 -3.49 -11.17
C PHE A 12 3.54 -2.03 -10.72
N LEU A 13 3.60 -1.09 -11.67
CA LEU A 13 3.70 0.34 -11.37
C LEU A 13 2.46 0.84 -10.64
N ALA A 14 1.27 0.51 -11.13
CA ALA A 14 0.01 0.90 -10.49
C ALA A 14 -0.08 0.34 -9.06
N PHE A 15 0.28 -0.93 -8.86
CA PHE A 15 0.34 -1.56 -7.55
C PHE A 15 1.30 -0.83 -6.61
N GLY A 16 2.50 -0.50 -7.08
CA GLY A 16 3.49 0.26 -6.30
C GLY A 16 2.99 1.66 -5.91
N PHE A 17 2.39 2.39 -6.85
CA PHE A 17 1.83 3.71 -6.58
C PHE A 17 0.70 3.67 -5.56
N ILE A 18 -0.27 2.77 -5.73
CA ILE A 18 -1.41 2.63 -4.81
C ILE A 18 -0.91 2.22 -3.41
N SER A 19 0.02 1.27 -3.34
CA SER A 19 0.62 0.82 -2.07
C SER A 19 1.32 1.95 -1.33
N TYR A 20 2.06 2.80 -2.05
CA TYR A 20 2.74 3.96 -1.47
C TYR A 20 1.74 4.97 -0.90
N PHE A 21 0.71 5.35 -1.67
CA PHE A 21 -0.32 6.28 -1.18
C PHE A 21 -1.10 5.70 0.00
N MET A 22 -1.44 4.40 -0.04
CA MET A 22 -2.08 3.71 1.07
C MET A 22 -1.21 3.71 2.32
N GLY A 23 0.09 3.42 2.18
CA GLY A 23 1.05 3.46 3.27
C GLY A 23 1.20 4.87 3.87
N MET A 24 1.19 5.92 3.02
CA MET A 24 1.22 7.31 3.47
C MET A 24 -0.06 7.70 4.24
N MET A 25 -1.23 7.24 3.80
CA MET A 25 -2.49 7.45 4.52
C MET A 25 -2.45 6.79 5.90
N ILE A 26 -2.06 5.52 5.99
CA ILE A 26 -1.91 4.79 7.26
C ILE A 26 -0.91 5.50 8.18
N HIS A 27 0.24 5.91 7.64
CA HIS A 27 1.25 6.64 8.40
C HIS A 27 0.71 7.97 8.93
N SER A 28 -0.02 8.72 8.11
CA SER A 28 -0.61 9.99 8.52
C SER A 28 -1.67 9.82 9.61
N ALA A 29 -2.52 8.80 9.49
CA ALA A 29 -3.55 8.49 10.47
C ALA A 29 -2.92 8.06 11.81
N TRP A 30 -1.95 7.13 11.76
CA TRP A 30 -1.28 6.65 12.97
C TRP A 30 -0.49 7.76 13.67
N MET A 31 0.19 8.61 12.91
CA MET A 31 0.93 9.74 13.49
C MET A 31 0.00 10.80 14.10
N TYR A 32 -1.23 10.95 13.59
CA TYR A 32 -2.23 11.84 14.16
C TYR A 32 -2.75 11.32 15.51
N GLU A 33 -3.06 10.02 15.61
CA GLU A 33 -3.61 9.42 16.82
C GLU A 33 -2.58 9.24 17.94
N ASP A 34 -1.35 8.83 17.61
CA ASP A 34 -0.28 8.53 18.57
C ASP A 34 0.75 9.67 18.74
N HIS A 35 0.40 10.89 18.31
CA HIS A 35 1.29 12.05 18.29
C HIS A 35 2.06 12.33 19.61
N PRO A 36 1.52 12.12 20.83
CA PRO A 36 2.28 12.32 22.06
C PRO A 36 3.19 11.14 22.45
N LYS A 37 3.01 9.95 21.88
CA LYS A 37 3.76 8.72 22.23
C LYS A 37 4.77 8.27 21.18
N MET A 38 4.64 8.76 19.94
CA MET A 38 5.49 8.31 18.83
C MET A 38 6.52 9.36 18.41
N LYS A 39 7.77 8.94 18.22
CA LYS A 39 8.80 9.81 17.61
C LYS A 39 8.40 10.15 16.18
N ARG A 40 8.17 11.43 15.91
CA ARG A 40 7.79 12.01 14.61
C ARG A 40 8.68 11.58 13.42
N ASN A 41 9.91 11.14 13.65
CA ASN A 41 10.84 10.70 12.61
C ASN A 41 11.24 9.22 12.75
N SER A 42 10.35 8.39 13.30
CA SER A 42 10.62 6.96 13.46
C SER A 42 10.62 6.25 12.11
N ARG A 43 11.81 5.91 11.60
CA ARG A 43 11.97 5.12 10.37
C ARG A 43 11.28 3.76 10.44
N GLY A 44 11.25 3.14 11.63
CA GLY A 44 10.57 1.87 11.86
C GLY A 44 9.05 1.99 11.68
N ALA A 45 8.44 3.03 12.24
CA ALA A 45 7.01 3.28 12.07
C ALA A 45 6.66 3.55 10.61
N TRP A 46 7.49 4.31 9.90
CA TRP A 46 7.34 4.55 8.47
C TRP A 46 7.38 3.26 7.64
N ILE A 47 8.37 2.38 7.87
CA ILE A 47 8.46 1.08 7.16
C ILE A 47 7.24 0.22 7.45
N LEU A 48 6.80 0.13 8.71
CA LEU A 48 5.61 -0.63 9.09
C LEU A 48 4.35 -0.14 8.36
N CYS A 49 4.18 1.17 8.22
CA CYS A 49 3.06 1.74 7.48
C CYS A 49 3.11 1.41 5.98
N MET A 50 4.31 1.45 5.37
CA MET A 50 4.49 1.08 3.96
C MET A 50 4.18 -0.40 3.71
N VAL A 51 4.59 -1.27 4.63
CA VAL A 51 4.27 -2.70 4.59
C VAL A 51 2.76 -2.92 4.74
N ALA A 52 2.12 -2.21 5.69
CA ALA A 52 0.67 -2.26 5.86
C ALA A 52 -0.08 -1.79 4.60
N GLY A 53 0.33 -0.68 3.98
CA GLY A 53 -0.26 -0.18 2.75
C GLY A 53 -0.11 -1.14 1.56
N THR A 54 1.03 -1.81 1.46
CA THR A 54 1.26 -2.88 0.48
C THR A 54 0.35 -4.09 0.74
N GLY A 55 0.17 -4.48 2.00
CA GLY A 55 -0.73 -5.57 2.38
C GLY A 55 -2.20 -5.28 2.04
N VAL A 56 -2.69 -4.08 2.35
CA VAL A 56 -4.05 -3.64 2.02
C VAL A 56 -4.26 -3.62 0.50
N THR A 57 -3.29 -3.07 -0.24
CA THR A 57 -3.37 -3.02 -1.72
C THR A 57 -3.32 -4.43 -2.32
N GLY A 58 -2.48 -5.32 -1.79
CA GLY A 58 -2.44 -6.74 -2.15
C GLY A 58 -3.78 -7.42 -1.94
N TRP A 59 -4.42 -7.18 -0.79
CA TRP A 59 -5.73 -7.71 -0.49
C TRP A 59 -6.81 -7.20 -1.44
N LEU A 60 -6.78 -5.91 -1.80
CA LEU A 60 -7.73 -5.34 -2.78
C LEU A 60 -7.60 -5.98 -4.17
N PHE A 61 -6.38 -6.24 -4.63
CA PHE A 61 -6.15 -6.92 -5.91
C PHE A 61 -6.58 -8.39 -5.85
N ALA A 62 -6.26 -9.10 -4.76
CA ALA A 62 -6.70 -10.48 -4.56
C ALA A 62 -8.23 -10.57 -4.49
N TYR A 63 -8.87 -9.69 -3.72
CA TYR A 63 -10.32 -9.59 -3.63
C TYR A 63 -10.96 -9.30 -5.00
N GLY A 64 -10.40 -8.33 -5.74
CA GLY A 64 -10.86 -8.02 -7.10
C GLY A 64 -10.76 -9.23 -8.04
N TYR A 65 -9.70 -10.03 -7.93
CA TYR A 65 -9.57 -11.28 -8.66
C TYR A 65 -10.65 -12.31 -8.27
N TYR A 66 -10.91 -12.49 -6.97
CA TYR A 66 -11.92 -13.44 -6.47
C TYR A 66 -13.37 -13.07 -6.79
N VAL A 67 -13.69 -11.79 -6.99
CA VAL A 67 -15.08 -11.35 -7.24
C VAL A 67 -15.41 -11.30 -8.74
N ASN A 68 -14.40 -11.12 -9.60
CA ASN A 68 -14.58 -11.01 -11.05
C ASN A 68 -14.38 -12.33 -11.80
N PHE A 69 -13.99 -13.41 -11.11
CA PHE A 69 -13.83 -14.77 -11.62
C PHE A 69 -14.49 -15.76 -10.67
#